data_AF-A0A076H8Y6-F1
#
_entry.id   AF-A0A076H8Y6-F1
#
_cell.length_a   1.000
_cell.length_b   1.000
_cell.length_c   1.000
_cell.angle_alpha   90.00
_cell.angle_beta   90.00
_cell.angle_gamma   90.00
#
_symmetry.space_group_name_H-M   'P 1'
#
loop_
_entity.id
_entity.type
_entity.pdbx_description
1 polymer ?
#
loop_
_entity_poly.entity_id
_entity_poly.type
_entity_poly.pdbx_seq_one_letter_code
_entity_poly.pdbx_strand_id
1 'polypeptide(L)' 'MVLNSHDNEAPASLRWFVAITPLAGAMAFPLIVPLVMARVGIAAGVAVALVLSSFWFIAMLKTSEMPH' A
#
# COMPACT_ATOMS: atom_id res chain seq x y z
N MET A 1 3.61 40.18 -12.85
CA MET A 1 3.71 39.03 -13.78
C MET A 1 3.14 37.83 -13.03
N VAL A 2 1.86 37.52 -13.25
CA VAL A 2 1.16 36.43 -12.57
C VAL A 2 1.60 35.14 -13.24
N LEU A 3 2.43 34.35 -12.56
CA LEU A 3 2.69 32.98 -12.98
C LEU A 3 1.42 32.19 -12.67
N ASN A 4 0.72 31.81 -13.73
CA ASN A 4 -0.45 30.94 -13.67
C ASN A 4 0.02 29.59 -13.10
N SER A 5 -0.19 29.37 -11.81
CA SER A 5 0.00 28.06 -11.19
C SER A 5 -1.03 27.12 -11.81
N HIS A 6 -0.63 26.40 -12.86
CA HIS A 6 -1.29 25.15 -13.21
C HIS A 6 -0.90 24.17 -12.10
N ASP A 7 -1.58 24.28 -10.96
CA ASP A 7 -1.55 23.29 -9.92
C ASP A 7 -2.04 22.00 -10.58
N ASN A 8 -1.09 21.13 -10.92
CA ASN A 8 -1.35 19.75 -11.29
C ASN A 8 -1.78 19.06 -10.00
N GLU A 9 -3.02 19.31 -9.57
CA GLU A 9 -3.61 18.57 -8.48
C GLU A 9 -3.52 17.09 -8.85
N ALA A 10 -2.72 16.32 -8.11
CA ALA A 10 -2.64 14.88 -8.28
C ALA A 10 -4.08 14.34 -8.39
N PRO A 11 -4.40 13.55 -9.42
CA PRO A 11 -5.79 13.22 -9.75
C PRO A 11 -6.48 12.69 -8.49
N ALA A 12 -7.69 13.16 -8.19
CA ALA A 12 -8.39 12.84 -6.93
C ALA A 12 -8.46 11.32 -6.64
N SER A 13 -8.48 10.50 -7.69
CA SER A 13 -8.36 9.04 -7.63
C SER A 13 -7.08 8.53 -6.99
N LEU A 14 -5.97 9.22 -7.22
CA LEU A 14 -4.65 8.89 -6.73
C LEU A 14 -4.54 9.19 -5.24
N ARG A 15 -4.98 10.37 -4.79
CA ARG A 15 -5.05 10.73 -3.36
C ARG A 15 -5.94 9.76 -2.56
N TRP A 16 -7.03 9.30 -3.16
CA TRP A 16 -7.91 8.30 -2.56
C TRP A 16 -7.27 6.90 -2.49
N PHE A 17 -6.54 6.50 -3.55
CA PHE A 17 -5.77 5.26 -3.57
C PHE A 17 -4.68 5.24 -2.48
N VAL A 18 -3.99 6.37 -2.30
CA VAL A 18 -3.00 6.57 -1.22
C VAL A 18 -3.62 6.38 0.16
N ALA A 19 -4.82 6.90 0.41
CA ALA A 19 -5.48 6.80 1.71
C ALA A 19 -5.96 5.37 2.04
N ILE A 20 -6.39 4.62 1.03
CA ILE A 20 -6.89 3.24 1.21
C ILE A 20 -5.76 2.23 1.34
N THR A 21 -4.61 2.50 0.76
CA THR A 21 -3.47 1.59 0.77
C THR A 21 -3.07 1.23 2.22
N PRO A 22 -2.78 2.15 3.16
CA PRO A 22 -2.48 1.77 4.55
C PRO A 22 -3.58 0.90 5.20
N LEU A 23 -4.85 1.23 4.93
CA LEU A 23 -5.99 0.51 5.51
C LEU A 23 -6.11 -0.92 4.99
N ALA A 24 -5.93 -1.13 3.68
CA ALA A 24 -6.01 -2.47 3.09
C ALA A 24 -4.85 -3.35 3.57
N GLY A 25 -3.65 -2.80 3.79
CA GLY A 25 -2.52 -3.53 4.37
C GLY A 25 -2.80 -3.92 5.83
N ALA A 26 -3.34 -2.99 6.62
CA ALA A 26 -3.71 -3.21 8.02
C ALA A 26 -4.78 -4.29 8.20
N MET A 27 -5.70 -4.45 7.23
CA MET A 27 -6.73 -5.50 7.26
C MET A 27 -6.23 -6.84 6.69
N ALA A 28 -5.42 -6.81 5.62
CA ALA A 28 -4.94 -8.01 4.95
C ALA A 28 -3.97 -8.82 5.83
N PHE A 29 -3.08 -8.16 6.56
CA PHE A 29 -2.07 -8.81 7.41
C PHE A 29 -2.65 -9.73 8.50
N PRO A 30 -3.53 -9.25 9.39
CA PRO A 30 -4.06 -10.07 10.49
C PRO A 30 -5.03 -11.17 10.04
N LEU A 31 -5.51 -11.12 8.79
CA LEU A 31 -6.40 -12.15 8.25
C LEU A 31 -5.62 -13.21 7.46
N ILE A 32 -4.79 -12.77 6.51
CA ILE A 32 -4.12 -13.67 5.57
C ILE A 32 -2.97 -14.41 6.26
N VAL A 33 -2.15 -13.72 7.07
CA VAL A 33 -0.96 -14.34 7.67
C VAL A 33 -1.34 -15.46 8.64
N PRO A 34 -2.25 -15.27 9.63
CA PRO A 34 -2.63 -16.34 10.54
C PRO A 34 -3.36 -17.47 9.83
N LEU A 35 -4.17 -17.17 8.80
CA LEU A 35 -4.85 -18.19 8.02
C LEU A 35 -3.86 -19.10 7.28
N VAL A 36 -2.84 -18.53 6.65
CA VAL A 36 -1.78 -19.30 5.98
C VAL A 36 -0.95 -20.09 6.99
N MET A 37 -0.62 -19.49 8.13
CA MET A 37 0.08 -20.19 9.22
C MET A 37 -0.73 -21.40 9.71
N ALA A 38 -2.04 -21.25 9.88
CA ALA A 38 -2.93 -22.31 10.36
C ALA A 38 -3.18 -23.42 9.32
N ARG A 39 -3.13 -23.12 8.02
CA ARG A 39 -3.50 -24.06 6.96
C ARG A 39 -2.31 -24.72 6.25
N VAL A 40 -1.19 -24.01 6.12
CA VAL A 40 -0.02 -24.44 5.33
C VAL A 40 1.22 -24.57 6.20
N GLY A 41 1.30 -23.81 7.29
CA GLY A 41 2.37 -23.86 8.26
C GLY A 41 3.08 -22.51 8.44
N ILE A 42 3.88 -22.42 9.50
CA ILE A 42 4.49 -21.15 9.93
C ILE A 42 5.42 -20.57 8.85
N ALA A 43 6.27 -21.40 8.24
CA ALA A 43 7.21 -20.95 7.21
C ALA A 43 6.49 -20.32 6.00
N ALA A 44 5.38 -20.92 5.56
CA ALA A 44 4.56 -20.36 4.48
C ALA A 44 3.90 -19.04 4.89
N GLY A 45 3.40 -18.94 6.12
CA GLY A 45 2.83 -17.69 6.64
C GLY A 45 3.84 -16.57 6.73
N VAL A 46 5.08 -16.85 7.16
CA VAL A 46 6.19 -15.89 7.16
C VAL A 46 6.54 -15.45 5.73
N ALA A 47 6.65 -16.39 4.78
CA ALA A 47 6.93 -16.06 3.39
C ALA A 47 5.83 -15.16 2.79
N VAL A 48 4.56 -15.46 3.07
CA VAL A 48 3.43 -14.62 2.64
C VAL A 48 3.51 -13.24 3.26
N ALA A 49 3.80 -13.12 4.56
CA ALA A 49 3.98 -11.82 5.20
C ALA A 49 5.07 -10.99 4.51
N LEU A 50 6.21 -11.61 4.18
CA LEU A 50 7.30 -10.91 3.49
C LEU A 50 6.88 -10.40 2.11
N VAL A 51 6.28 -11.27 1.29
CA VAL A 51 5.81 -10.89 -0.07
C VAL A 51 4.76 -9.78 0.00
N LEU A 52 3.79 -9.92 0.90
CA LEU A 52 2.69 -8.97 1.04
C LEU A 52 3.19 -7.61 1.55
N SER A 53 4.12 -7.61 2.51
CA SER A 53 4.83 -6.40 2.96
C SER A 53 5.63 -5.74 1.85
N SER A 54 6.41 -6.50 1.07
CA SER A 54 7.19 -5.94 -0.03
C SER A 54 6.29 -5.28 -1.08
N PHE A 55 5.19 -5.95 -1.45
CA PHE A 55 4.22 -5.39 -2.37
C PHE A 55 3.59 -4.09 -1.81
N TRP A 56 3.24 -4.09 -0.53
CA TRP A 56 2.67 -2.91 0.14
C TRP A 56 3.66 -1.75 0.22
N PHE A 57 4.92 -2.05 0.51
CA PHE A 57 5.98 -1.07 0.61
C PHE A 57 6.24 -0.40 -0.75
N ILE A 58 6.27 -1.17 -1.85
CA ILE A 58 6.40 -0.62 -3.21
C ILE A 58 5.21 0.29 -3.54
N ALA A 59 3.98 -0.11 -3.20
CA ALA A 59 2.80 0.72 -3.40
C ALA A 59 2.87 2.05 -2.60
N MET A 60 3.44 1.99 -1.39
CA MET A 60 3.64 3.15 -0.52
C MET A 60 4.79 4.06 -1.00
N LEU A 61 5.87 3.51 -1.55
CA LEU A 61 6.94 4.30 -2.16
C LEU A 61 6.44 5.06 -3.40
N LYS A 62 5.71 4.38 -4.28
CA LYS A 62 5.09 5.00 -5.47
C LYS A 62 4.09 6.11 -5.10
N THR A 63 3.48 6.00 -3.93
CA THR A 63 2.63 7.02 -3.30
C THR A 63 3.44 8.22 -2.83
N SER A 64 4.57 7.99 -2.16
CA SER A 64 5.43 9.06 -1.62
C SER A 64 6.19 9.85 -2.70
N GLU A 65 6.39 9.27 -3.89
CA GLU A 65 6.99 9.95 -5.05
C GLU A 65 6.03 10.90 -5.79
N MET A 66 4.76 10.99 -5.38
CA MET A 66 3.81 11.93 -5.99
C MET A 66 4.20 13.38 -5.61
N PRO A 67 4.48 14.24 -6.61
CA PRO A 67 4.71 15.66 -6.34
C PRO A 67 3.43 16.23 -5.73
N HIS A 68 3.58 16.78 -4.53
CA HIS A 68 2.59 17.52 -3.77
C HIS A 68 2.66 19.01 -4.12
#